data_AF-A0A538U0H9-F1
#
_entry.id   AF-A0A538U0H9-F1
#
_cell.length_a   1.000
_cell.length_b   1.000
_cell.length_c   1.000
_cell.angle_alpha   90.00
_cell.angle_beta   90.00
_cell.angle_gamma   90.00
#
_symmetry.space_group_name_H-M   'P 1'
#
loop_
_entity.id
_entity.type
_entity.pdbx_description
1 polymer ?
#
loop_
_entity_poly.entity_id
_entity_poly.type
_entity_poly.pdbx_seq_one_letter_code
_entity_poly.pdbx_strand_id
1 'polypeptide(L)'
;MPATSGAIRFAVVVPAPALEPAQEGGSAVRLSLDGYQGTGQPGGPALPERIVTVAVPPAGEVAIAVAGSEREVREGVDLAPADGSPGVGAARLGPRRAPVATATGGRARLLGVGW
;
A
#
# COMPACT_ATOMS: atom_id res chain seq x y z
N MET A 1 21.85 -13.53 -9.03
CA MET A 1 22.45 -12.17 -9.04
C MET A 1 23.09 -11.92 -7.68
N PRO A 2 24.40 -11.64 -7.56
CA PRO A 2 25.07 -11.58 -6.27
C PRO A 2 24.79 -10.25 -5.54
N ALA A 3 24.69 -10.29 -4.21
CA ALA A 3 24.52 -9.11 -3.37
C ALA A 3 25.86 -8.36 -3.26
N THR A 4 25.92 -7.12 -3.74
CA THR A 4 27.02 -6.20 -3.41
C THR A 4 26.86 -5.73 -1.97
N SER A 5 27.91 -5.85 -1.16
CA SER A 5 27.96 -5.38 0.24
C SER A 5 27.46 -3.92 0.30
N GLY A 6 26.28 -3.69 0.88
CA GLY A 6 25.65 -2.36 0.97
C GLY A 6 24.28 -2.21 0.30
N ALA A 7 23.80 -3.17 -0.48
CA ALA A 7 22.46 -3.11 -1.08
C ALA A 7 21.69 -4.42 -0.91
N ILE A 8 20.45 -4.31 -0.40
CA ILE A 8 19.51 -5.43 -0.32
C ILE A 8 18.50 -5.26 -1.45
N ARG A 9 18.36 -6.31 -2.27
CA ARG A 9 17.42 -6.34 -3.39
C ARG A 9 16.47 -7.52 -3.17
N PHE A 10 15.18 -7.24 -3.22
CA PHE A 10 14.15 -8.25 -3.17
C PHE A 10 13.02 -7.86 -4.12
N ALA A 11 12.27 -8.86 -4.57
CA ALA A 11 11.08 -8.67 -5.37
C ALA A 11 9.85 -8.83 -4.48
N VAL A 12 8.85 -7.97 -4.71
CA VAL A 12 7.51 -8.13 -4.13
C VAL A 12 6.59 -8.57 -5.25
N VAL A 13 6.14 -9.82 -5.19
CA VAL A 13 5.10 -10.32 -6.08
C VAL A 13 3.75 -9.92 -5.48
N VAL A 14 3.00 -9.11 -6.23
CA VAL A 14 1.64 -8.71 -5.83
C VAL A 14 0.67 -9.79 -6.32
N PRO A 15 -0.11 -10.43 -5.44
CA PRO A 15 -1.08 -11.44 -5.85
C PRO A 15 -2.25 -10.82 -6.64
N ALA A 16 -3.06 -11.67 -7.27
CA ALA A 16 -4.27 -11.19 -7.93
C ALA A 16 -5.25 -10.59 -6.89
N PRO A 17 -5.84 -9.42 -7.16
CA PRO A 17 -6.81 -8.81 -6.25
C PRO A 17 -8.16 -9.52 -6.29
N ALA A 18 -8.73 -9.75 -5.11
CA ALA A 18 -10.12 -10.18 -4.95
C ALA A 18 -11.00 -8.96 -4.63
N LEU A 19 -12.16 -8.91 -5.29
CA LEU A 19 -13.18 -7.87 -5.10
C LEU A 19 -14.46 -8.56 -4.63
N GLU A 20 -14.84 -8.30 -3.39
CA GLU A 20 -16.03 -8.89 -2.77
C GLU A 20 -17.05 -7.81 -2.42
N PRO A 21 -18.36 -8.06 -2.49
CA PRO A 21 -19.35 -7.11 -2.00
C PRO A 21 -19.09 -6.74 -0.54
N ALA A 22 -19.05 -5.45 -0.22
CA ALA A 22 -18.83 -4.99 1.15
C ALA A 22 -20.07 -5.20 2.03
N GLN A 23 -21.25 -5.14 1.41
CA GLN A 23 -22.55 -5.41 2.03
C GLN A 23 -23.47 -6.02 0.98
N GLU A 24 -24.32 -6.95 1.40
CA GLU A 24 -25.33 -7.55 0.53
C GLU A 24 -26.31 -6.48 0.00
N GLY A 25 -26.51 -6.44 -1.33
CA GLY A 25 -27.34 -5.45 -2.01
C GLY A 25 -26.72 -4.05 -2.17
N GLY A 26 -25.47 -3.84 -1.70
CA GLY A 26 -24.72 -2.60 -1.90
C GLY A 26 -23.88 -2.59 -3.20
N SER A 27 -23.50 -1.39 -3.66
CA SER A 27 -22.60 -1.20 -4.81
C SER A 27 -21.11 -1.20 -4.45
N ALA A 28 -20.78 -0.98 -3.17
CA ALA A 28 -19.41 -0.89 -2.71
C ALA A 28 -18.75 -2.27 -2.58
N VAL A 29 -17.48 -2.36 -2.93
CA VAL A 29 -16.68 -3.59 -2.85
C VAL A 29 -15.51 -3.45 -1.88
N ARG A 30 -15.16 -4.55 -1.23
CA ARG A 30 -13.94 -4.72 -0.46
C ARG A 30 -12.87 -5.31 -1.36
N LEU A 31 -11.73 -4.62 -1.43
CA LEU A 31 -10.54 -5.08 -2.13
C LEU A 31 -9.63 -5.81 -1.14
N SER A 32 -9.25 -7.05 -1.45
CA SER A 32 -8.29 -7.83 -0.67
C SER A 32 -7.16 -8.38 -1.54
N LEU A 33 -5.97 -8.48 -0.92
CA LEU A 33 -4.76 -9.07 -1.49
C LEU A 33 -4.15 -9.97 -0.41
N ASP A 34 -3.80 -11.20 -0.78
CA ASP A 34 -3.24 -12.14 0.18
C ASP A 34 -1.91 -11.64 0.77
N GLY A 35 -1.79 -11.66 2.09
CA GLY A 35 -0.65 -11.11 2.83
C GLY A 35 -0.59 -9.57 2.91
N TYR A 36 -1.65 -8.86 2.50
CA TYR A 36 -1.80 -7.42 2.65
C TYR A 36 -2.90 -7.11 3.68
N GLN A 37 -2.79 -5.96 4.33
CA GLN A 37 -3.78 -5.48 5.28
C GLN A 37 -4.54 -4.31 4.67
N GLY A 38 -5.86 -4.25 4.88
CA GLY A 38 -6.67 -3.11 4.49
C GLY A 38 -6.29 -1.89 5.32
N THR A 39 -5.82 -0.83 4.67
CA THR A 39 -5.43 0.42 5.31
C THR A 39 -6.09 1.60 4.63
N GLY A 40 -6.17 2.72 5.33
CA GLY A 40 -6.71 3.95 4.78
C GLY A 40 -7.03 4.93 5.89
N GLN A 41 -7.20 6.19 5.54
CA GLN A 41 -7.80 7.14 6.46
C GLN A 41 -9.25 6.71 6.73
N PRO A 42 -9.75 6.83 7.97
CA PRO A 42 -11.15 6.57 8.27
C PRO A 42 -12.07 7.32 7.30
N GLY A 43 -12.98 6.60 6.64
CA GLY A 43 -13.89 7.17 5.64
C GLY A 43 -13.30 7.41 4.24
N GLY A 44 -11.99 7.20 4.05
CA GLY A 44 -11.36 7.12 2.73
C GLY A 44 -11.36 5.69 2.17
N PRO A 45 -10.99 5.46 0.91
CA PRO A 45 -11.01 4.12 0.32
C PRO A 45 -10.03 3.17 1.04
N ALA A 46 -10.48 1.95 1.32
CA ALA A 46 -9.62 0.90 1.88
C ALA A 46 -8.68 0.33 0.81
N LEU A 47 -7.41 0.73 0.83
CA LEU A 47 -6.37 0.21 -0.04
C LEU A 47 -5.47 -0.77 0.73
N PRO A 48 -5.20 -1.97 0.18
CA PRO A 48 -4.28 -2.90 0.83
C PRO A 48 -2.84 -2.38 0.84
N GLU A 49 -2.18 -2.46 2.00
CA GLU A 49 -0.75 -2.21 2.18
C GLU A 49 -0.06 -3.47 2.74
N ARG A 50 1.22 -3.66 2.43
CA ARG A 50 2.06 -4.71 3.02
C ARG A 50 3.34 -4.09 3.56
N ILE A 51 3.65 -4.40 4.81
CA ILE A 51 4.89 -3.97 5.46
C ILE A 51 5.93 -5.09 5.32
N VAL A 52 7.11 -4.74 4.83
CA VAL A 52 8.24 -5.66 4.71
C VAL A 52 9.37 -5.16 5.61
N THR A 53 9.74 -5.98 6.59
CA THR A 53 10.87 -5.71 7.47
C THR A 53 12.13 -6.31 6.87
N VAL A 54 13.20 -5.51 6.81
CA VAL A 54 14.48 -5.89 6.21
C VAL A 54 15.59 -5.55 7.21
N ALA A 55 16.48 -6.50 7.46
CA ALA A 55 17.66 -6.25 8.27
C ALA A 55 18.62 -5.32 7.51
N VAL A 56 19.04 -4.22 8.12
CA VAL A 56 19.97 -3.25 7.55
C VAL A 56 21.25 -3.18 8.39
N PRO A 57 22.39 -2.73 7.84
CA PRO A 57 23.59 -2.48 8.64
C PRO A 57 23.32 -1.51 9.81
N PRO A 58 24.03 -1.65 10.94
CA PRO A 58 23.78 -0.88 12.16
C PRO A 58 24.22 0.59 12.08
N ALA A 59 24.74 1.03 10.93
CA ALA A 59 25.15 2.40 10.69
C ALA A 59 25.02 2.73 9.19
N GLY A 60 24.80 4.01 8.90
CA GLY A 60 24.65 4.54 7.55
C GLY A 60 23.22 4.99 7.23
N GLU A 61 23.10 5.74 6.15
CA GLU A 61 21.80 6.19 5.64
C GLU A 61 21.11 5.05 4.88
N VAL A 62 19.81 4.86 5.15
CA VAL A 62 18.99 3.87 4.46
C VAL A 62 18.04 4.60 3.51
N ALA A 63 18.17 4.30 2.21
CA ALA A 63 17.29 4.78 1.17
C ALA A 63 16.63 3.59 0.46
N ILE A 64 15.42 3.82 -0.07
CA ILE A 64 14.70 2.83 -0.87
C ILE A 64 14.53 3.32 -2.31
N ALA A 65 14.66 2.40 -3.25
CA ALA A 65 14.34 2.62 -4.65
C ALA A 65 13.39 1.51 -5.11
N VAL A 66 12.34 1.88 -5.83
CA VAL A 66 11.28 0.95 -6.25
C VAL A 66 11.04 1.10 -7.74
N ALA A 67 11.08 -0.01 -8.44
CA ALA A 67 10.58 -0.14 -9.80
C ALA A 67 9.43 -1.15 -9.79
N GLY A 68 8.34 -0.82 -10.49
CA GLY A 68 7.20 -1.71 -10.69
C GLY A 68 7.04 -1.98 -12.18
N SER A 69 6.81 -3.23 -12.52
CA SER A 69 6.84 -3.74 -13.90
C SER A 69 5.50 -3.65 -14.63
N GLU A 70 4.37 -3.64 -13.92
CA GLU A 70 3.03 -3.73 -14.53
C GLU A 70 2.02 -2.81 -13.84
N ARG A 71 1.05 -2.30 -14.61
CA ARG A 71 -0.08 -1.50 -14.12
C ARG A 71 -1.34 -1.95 -14.83
N GLU A 72 -2.27 -2.50 -14.06
CA GLU A 72 -3.65 -2.74 -14.49
C GLU A 72 -4.54 -1.61 -13.96
N VAL A 73 -5.48 -1.11 -14.78
CA VAL A 73 -6.46 -0.10 -14.39
C VAL A 73 -7.84 -0.72 -14.49
N ARG A 74 -8.63 -0.60 -13.41
CA ARG A 74 -10.02 -1.04 -13.34
C ARG A 74 -10.92 0.17 -13.11
N GLU A 75 -11.78 0.44 -14.08
CA GLU A 75 -12.75 1.52 -14.03
C GLU A 75 -14.05 1.07 -13.35
N GLY A 76 -14.81 2.02 -12.80
CA GLY A 76 -16.14 1.74 -12.21
C GLY A 76 -16.12 0.97 -10.89
N VAL A 77 -14.98 0.91 -10.19
CA VAL A 77 -14.86 0.26 -8.88
C VAL A 77 -15.14 1.28 -7.77
N ASP A 78 -16.20 1.03 -6.99
CA ASP A 78 -16.53 1.79 -5.79
C ASP A 78 -15.99 1.06 -4.56
N LEU A 79 -14.90 1.55 -3.98
CA LEU A 79 -14.24 0.90 -2.84
C LEU A 79 -14.92 1.29 -1.53
N ALA A 80 -15.23 0.29 -0.72
CA ALA A 80 -15.72 0.50 0.64
C ALA A 80 -14.72 1.34 1.47
N PRO A 81 -15.22 2.18 2.39
CA PRO A 81 -14.35 2.98 3.23
C PRO A 81 -13.51 2.12 4.16
N ALA A 82 -12.32 2.61 4.52
CA ALA A 82 -11.51 2.00 5.57
C ALA A 82 -12.15 2.23 6.93
N ASP A 83 -12.18 1.17 7.75
CA ASP A 83 -12.66 1.19 9.13
C ASP A 83 -11.75 2.01 10.08
N GLY A 84 -10.64 2.55 9.54
CA GLY A 84 -9.80 3.51 10.24
C GLY A 84 -8.55 2.93 10.89
N SER A 85 -8.11 1.72 10.52
CA SER A 85 -6.79 1.22 10.88
C SER A 85 -5.72 2.14 10.26
N PRO A 86 -4.97 2.90 11.07
CA PRO A 86 -3.98 3.82 10.53
C PRO A 86 -2.88 3.02 9.84
N GLY A 87 -2.69 3.25 8.54
CA GLY A 87 -1.45 2.86 7.87
C GLY A 87 -0.29 3.60 8.54
N VAL A 88 0.85 2.93 8.75
CA VAL A 88 2.04 3.56 9.33
C VAL A 88 2.46 4.71 8.40
N GLY A 89 2.31 5.96 8.83
CA GLY A 89 2.59 7.16 8.01
C GLY A 89 1.37 7.90 7.44
N ALA A 90 0.14 7.54 7.84
CA ALA A 90 -1.05 8.30 7.50
C ALA A 90 -1.07 9.67 8.23
N ALA A 91 -0.42 10.69 7.66
CA ALA A 91 -0.54 12.06 8.12
C ALA A 91 -2.02 12.46 8.11
N ARG A 92 -2.53 12.92 9.27
CA ARG A 92 -3.92 13.39 9.43
C ARG A 92 -4.17 14.58 8.52
N LEU A 93 -4.78 14.34 7.37
CA LEU A 93 -5.38 15.37 6.52
C LEU A 93 -6.88 15.32 6.76
N GLY A 94 -7.49 16.46 7.10
CA GLY A 94 -8.92 16.60 7.42
C GLY A 94 -9.85 16.19 6.25
N PRO A 95 -11.18 16.29 6.44
CA PRO A 95 -12.15 15.75 5.48
C PRO A 95 -12.01 16.47 4.14
N ARG A 96 -11.39 15.78 3.17
CA ARG A 96 -11.32 16.18 1.77
C ARG A 96 -12.18 15.21 0.99
N ARG A 97 -13.16 15.72 0.23
CA ARG A 97 -13.71 14.96 -0.91
C ARG A 97 -12.53 14.52 -1.76
N ALA A 98 -12.41 13.21 -2.01
CA ALA A 98 -11.33 12.67 -2.82
C ALA A 98 -11.35 13.37 -4.18
N PRO A 99 -10.29 14.12 -4.58
CA PRO A 99 -10.14 14.43 -5.99
C PRO A 99 -10.01 13.10 -6.75
N VAL A 100 -10.39 13.08 -8.04
CA VAL A 100 -10.02 11.98 -8.95
C VAL A 100 -8.52 11.83 -8.84
N ALA A 101 -8.08 10.85 -8.07
CA ALA A 101 -6.68 10.67 -7.77
C ALA A 101 -6.06 10.08 -9.02
N THR A 102 -5.42 10.91 -9.84
CA THR A 102 -4.29 10.44 -10.63
C THR A 102 -3.25 9.96 -9.62
N ALA A 103 -3.34 8.68 -9.25
CA ALA A 103 -2.49 8.05 -8.26
C ALA A 103 -1.05 8.00 -8.81
N THR A 104 -0.34 9.11 -8.66
CA THR A 104 1.13 9.15 -8.67
C THR A 104 1.62 8.97 -7.23
N GLY A 105 0.99 8.05 -6.50
CA GLY A 105 1.46 7.65 -5.17
C GLY A 105 2.74 6.84 -5.32
N GLY A 106 3.75 7.10 -4.50
CA GLY A 106 4.95 6.27 -4.44
C GLY A 106 4.56 4.81 -4.21
N ARG A 107 5.12 3.89 -5.02
CA ARG A 107 4.81 2.44 -4.96
C ARG A 107 5.26 1.78 -3.66
N ALA A 108 6.22 2.38 -2.96
CA ALA A 108 6.52 2.09 -1.56
C ALA A 108 7.09 3.35 -0.89
N ARG A 109 7.16 3.32 0.44
CA ARG A 109 7.79 4.35 1.27
C ARG A 109 8.58 3.69 2.40
N LEU A 110 9.67 4.32 2.84
CA LEU A 110 10.38 3.91 4.05
C LEU A 110 9.58 4.38 5.27
N LEU A 111 9.21 3.44 6.14
CA LEU A 111 8.37 3.73 7.31
C LEU A 111 9.17 4.10 8.56
N GLY A 112 10.36 3.53 8.70
CA GLY A 112 11.24 3.76 9.83
C GLY A 112 12.47 2.85 9.75
N VAL A 113 13.51 3.24 10.50
CA VAL A 113 14.75 2.48 10.66
C VAL A 113 15.05 2.43 12.15
N GLY A 114 15.42 1.26 12.66
CA GLY A 114 15.78 1.06 14.06
C GLY A 114 16.76 -0.10 14.19
N TRP A 115 17.53 -0.09 15.27
CA TRP A 115 18.54 -1.09 15.65
C TRP A 115 18.43 -1.41 17.14
#